data_AF-A0A426Z5X4-F1
#
_entry.id   AF-A0A426Z5X4-F1
#
_cell.length_a   1.000
_cell.length_b   1.000
_cell.length_c   1.000
_cell.angle_alpha   90.00
_cell.angle_beta   90.00
_cell.angle_gamma   90.00
#
_symmetry.space_group_name_H-M   'P 1'
#
loop_
_entity.id
_entity.type
_entity.pdbx_description
1 polymer ?
#
loop_
_entity_poly.entity_id
_entity_poly.type
_entity_poly.pdbx_seq_one_letter_code
_entity_poly.pdbx_strand_id
1 'polypeptide(L)'
;MNNVSVSFFYFRYEALYAKRLPECINGKTFLKNYDDHNDTVTVIDPNRTYGVKSPTKHPIYENFRVEAFKSLLTAAKTDEQLSSLGELMYQVHLCTPSASYSGFCK
;
A
#
# COMPACT_ATOMS: atom_id res chain seq x y z
N MET A 1 -17.14 0.79 -19.89
CA MET A 1 -15.87 0.94 -19.13
C MET A 1 -15.76 -0.27 -18.22
N ASN A 2 -14.79 -1.15 -18.48
CA ASN A 2 -14.64 -2.38 -17.72
C ASN A 2 -14.26 -2.03 -16.29
N ASN A 3 -15.20 -2.21 -15.37
CA ASN A 3 -15.00 -1.97 -13.96
C ASN A 3 -14.06 -3.08 -13.46
N VAL A 4 -12.75 -2.86 -13.56
CA VAL A 4 -11.77 -3.76 -12.96
C VAL A 4 -12.05 -3.72 -11.47
N SER A 5 -12.67 -4.78 -10.96
CA SER A 5 -13.03 -4.90 -9.54
C SER A 5 -11.82 -4.55 -8.69
N VAL A 6 -11.96 -3.66 -7.72
CA VAL A 6 -10.82 -3.16 -6.93
C VAL A 6 -10.14 -4.27 -6.13
N SER A 7 -10.86 -5.35 -5.84
CA SER A 7 -10.27 -6.60 -5.33
C SER A 7 -9.15 -7.16 -6.22
N PHE A 8 -9.19 -6.90 -7.53
CA PHE A 8 -8.20 -7.34 -8.50
C PHE A 8 -6.80 -6.80 -8.18
N PHE A 9 -6.65 -5.53 -7.80
CA PHE A 9 -5.32 -4.97 -7.50
C PHE A 9 -4.69 -5.63 -6.28
N TYR A 10 -5.48 -5.80 -5.21
CA TYR A 10 -5.05 -6.49 -3.99
C TYR A 10 -4.63 -7.94 -4.28
N PHE A 11 -5.51 -8.73 -4.91
CA PHE A 11 -5.23 -10.14 -5.19
C PHE A 11 -4.08 -10.31 -6.19
N ARG A 12 -4.00 -9.44 -7.20
CA ARG A 12 -2.91 -9.45 -8.19
C ARG A 12 -1.57 -9.10 -7.57
N TYR A 13 -1.55 -8.15 -6.63
CA TYR A 13 -0.38 -7.82 -5.84
C TYR A 13 0.08 -9.01 -5.00
N GLU A 14 -0.80 -9.58 -4.18
CA GLU A 14 -0.48 -10.71 -3.31
C GLU A 14 0.01 -11.94 -4.08
N ALA A 15 -0.67 -12.30 -5.17
CA ALA A 15 -0.38 -13.52 -5.91
C ALA A 15 0.95 -13.46 -6.68
N LEU A 16 1.32 -12.27 -7.19
CA LEU A 16 2.36 -12.18 -8.22
C LEU A 16 3.49 -11.19 -7.92
N TYR A 17 3.24 -10.16 -7.08
CA TYR A 17 4.22 -9.11 -6.84
C TYR A 17 4.77 -9.10 -5.40
N ALA A 18 3.95 -9.42 -4.39
CA ALA A 18 4.34 -9.34 -2.98
C ALA A 18 5.60 -10.15 -2.64
N LYS A 19 5.79 -11.31 -3.29
CA LYS A 19 6.98 -12.18 -3.11
C LYS A 19 8.18 -11.75 -3.95
N ARG A 20 7.98 -10.94 -4.99
CA ARG A 20 9.02 -10.52 -5.94
C ARG A 20 9.61 -9.15 -5.60
N LEU A 21 8.86 -8.32 -4.88
CA LEU A 21 9.34 -7.02 -4.46
C LEU A 21 10.40 -7.19 -3.37
N PRO A 22 11.57 -6.55 -3.53
CA PRO A 22 12.54 -6.51 -2.45
C PRO A 22 11.95 -5.71 -1.27
N GLU A 23 12.39 -6.01 -0.05
CA GLU A 23 12.01 -5.19 1.10
C GLU A 23 12.50 -3.75 0.92
N CYS A 24 13.74 -3.60 0.44
CA CYS A 24 14.41 -2.31 0.29
C CYS A 24 15.36 -2.27 -0.92
N ILE A 25 15.67 -1.07 -1.41
CA ILE A 25 16.63 -0.80 -2.48
C ILE A 25 17.49 0.42 -2.15
N ASN A 26 18.78 0.36 -2.45
CA ASN A 26 19.67 1.52 -2.33
C ASN A 26 19.43 2.49 -3.50
N GLY A 27 19.47 3.80 -3.21
CA GLY A 27 19.23 4.87 -4.20
C GLY A 27 20.19 4.80 -5.38
N LYS A 28 21.48 4.51 -5.17
CA LYS A 28 22.45 4.33 -6.27
C LYS A 28 22.08 3.16 -7.17
N THR A 29 21.65 2.04 -6.58
CA THR A 29 21.19 0.86 -7.34
C THR A 29 19.90 1.17 -8.10
N PHE A 30 18.98 1.92 -7.50
CA PHE A 30 17.77 2.38 -8.17
C PHE A 30 18.12 3.23 -9.38
N LEU A 31 18.91 4.30 -9.20
CA LEU A 31 19.31 5.22 -10.26
C LEU A 31 20.04 4.50 -11.40
N LYS A 32 20.89 3.51 -11.08
CA LYS A 32 21.56 2.70 -12.11
C LYS A 32 20.58 1.88 -12.96
N ASN A 33 19.53 1.35 -12.36
CA ASN A 33 18.62 0.40 -13.01
C ASN A 33 17.41 1.09 -13.66
N TYR A 34 17.00 2.23 -13.14
CA TYR A 34 15.74 2.90 -13.47
C TYR A 34 15.88 4.38 -13.79
N ASP A 35 17.10 4.93 -13.77
CA ASP A 35 17.37 6.36 -13.92
C ASP A 35 16.63 7.18 -12.85
N ASP A 36 15.83 8.18 -13.22
CA ASP A 36 15.08 8.98 -12.25
C ASP A 36 13.60 8.56 -12.12
N HIS A 37 12.99 8.93 -10.99
CA HIS A 37 11.55 8.80 -10.74
C HIS A 37 10.69 9.93 -11.33
N ASN A 38 11.30 10.97 -11.92
CA ASN A 38 10.61 12.08 -12.59
C ASN A 38 9.59 12.82 -11.69
N ASP A 39 9.89 12.92 -10.40
CA ASP A 39 9.18 13.75 -9.44
C ASP A 39 9.92 15.08 -9.28
N THR A 40 9.24 16.21 -9.50
CA THR A 40 9.83 17.55 -9.37
C THR A 40 10.04 17.98 -7.92
N VAL A 41 9.40 17.30 -6.97
CA VAL A 41 9.39 17.68 -5.55
C VAL A 41 10.48 16.94 -4.77
N THR A 42 10.77 15.70 -5.13
CA THR A 42 11.73 14.86 -4.40
C THR A 42 12.92 14.47 -5.26
N VAL A 43 14.05 14.19 -4.62
CA VAL A 43 15.29 13.77 -5.28
C VAL A 43 15.77 12.49 -4.62
N ILE A 44 16.18 11.52 -5.44
CA ILE A 44 16.72 10.26 -4.95
C ILE A 44 18.14 10.48 -4.46
N ASP A 45 18.37 10.28 -3.16
CA ASP A 45 19.69 10.27 -2.55
C ASP A 45 20.37 8.92 -2.83
N PRO A 46 21.50 8.90 -3.57
CA PRO A 46 22.20 7.66 -3.89
C PRO A 46 22.70 6.89 -2.65
N ASN A 47 22.97 7.58 -1.54
CA ASN A 47 23.52 6.98 -0.33
C ASN A 47 22.43 6.44 0.60
N ARG A 48 21.16 6.65 0.26
CA ARG A 48 20.04 6.25 1.09
C ARG A 48 19.48 4.91 0.65
N THR A 49 19.03 4.11 1.61
CA THR A 49 18.29 2.87 1.35
C THR A 49 16.81 3.11 1.59
N TYR A 50 15.99 2.87 0.57
CA TYR A 50 14.56 3.10 0.57
C TYR A 50 13.79 1.80 0.79
N GLY A 51 12.72 1.87 1.58
CA GLY A 51 11.72 0.81 1.64
C GLY A 51 10.98 0.72 0.31
N VAL A 52 10.74 -0.50 -0.16
CA VAL A 52 9.99 -0.75 -1.41
C VAL A 52 8.69 -1.46 -1.09
N LYS A 53 8.76 -2.61 -0.42
CA LYS A 53 7.59 -3.47 -0.24
C LYS A 53 6.51 -2.87 0.66
N SER A 54 6.87 -2.36 1.84
CA SER A 54 5.92 -1.72 2.75
C SER A 54 5.20 -0.51 2.12
N PRO A 55 5.92 0.48 1.54
CA PRO A 55 5.27 1.62 0.89
C PRO A 55 4.51 1.24 -0.40
N THR A 56 4.85 0.13 -1.07
CA THR A 56 4.03 -0.39 -2.18
C THR A 56 2.74 -1.03 -1.69
N LYS A 57 2.82 -1.81 -0.59
CA LYS A 57 1.69 -2.53 0.00
C LYS A 57 0.62 -1.58 0.54
N HIS A 58 1.05 -0.51 1.22
CA HIS A 58 0.18 0.41 1.93
C HIS A 58 -0.98 0.98 1.09
N PRO A 59 -0.74 1.65 -0.06
CA PRO A 59 -1.83 2.22 -0.87
C PRO A 59 -2.74 1.15 -1.47
N ILE A 60 -2.22 -0.03 -1.80
CA ILE A 60 -3.02 -1.15 -2.33
C ILE A 60 -4.01 -1.66 -1.29
N TYR A 61 -3.53 -1.85 -0.05
CA TYR A 61 -4.32 -2.34 1.06
C TYR A 61 -5.33 -1.28 1.53
N GLU A 62 -4.93 -0.01 1.55
CA GLU A 62 -5.83 1.10 1.87
C GLU A 62 -6.97 1.21 0.84
N ASN A 63 -6.65 1.12 -0.45
CA ASN A 63 -7.67 1.15 -1.49
C ASN A 63 -8.66 -0.03 -1.39
N PHE A 64 -8.17 -1.23 -1.06
CA PHE A 64 -9.04 -2.37 -0.76
C PHE A 64 -9.98 -2.10 0.43
N ARG A 65 -9.46 -1.54 1.53
CA ARG A 65 -10.28 -1.17 2.70
C ARG A 65 -11.36 -0.16 2.34
N VAL A 66 -11.03 0.87 1.56
CA VAL A 66 -11.99 1.90 1.12
C VAL A 66 -13.15 1.27 0.35
N GLU A 67 -12.88 0.35 -0.57
CA GLU A 67 -13.94 -0.29 -1.35
C GLU A 67 -14.74 -1.33 -0.54
N ALA A 68 -14.09 -2.05 0.38
CA ALA A 68 -14.79 -2.91 1.33
C ALA A 68 -15.75 -2.09 2.20
N PHE A 69 -15.29 -0.94 2.70
CA PHE A 69 -16.10 -0.02 3.51
C PHE A 69 -17.29 0.52 2.71
N LYS A 70 -17.08 0.99 1.48
CA LYS A 70 -18.15 1.45 0.58
C LYS A 70 -19.19 0.35 0.33
N SER A 71 -18.74 -0.88 0.09
CA SER A 71 -19.64 -2.02 -0.13
C SER A 71 -20.49 -2.31 1.11
N LEU A 72 -19.88 -2.30 2.29
CA LEU A 72 -20.58 -2.50 3.57
C LEU A 72 -21.58 -1.38 3.89
N LEU A 73 -21.32 -0.13 3.48
CA LEU A 73 -22.31 0.96 3.64
C LEU A 73 -23.60 0.72 2.85
N THR A 74 -23.53 -0.05 1.75
CA THR A 74 -24.69 -0.38 0.91
C THR A 74 -25.38 -1.69 1.29
N ALA A 75 -24.80 -2.46 2.22
CA ALA A 75 -25.34 -3.72 2.67
C ALA A 75 -26.53 -3.54 3.64
N ALA A 76 -27.21 -4.64 3.98
CA ALA A 76 -28.23 -4.64 5.02
C ALA A 76 -27.63 -4.18 6.35
N LYS A 77 -28.39 -3.36 7.08
CA LYS A 77 -27.96 -2.83 8.38
C LYS A 77 -28.14 -3.92 9.44
N THR A 78 -27.02 -4.46 9.91
CA THR A 78 -26.95 -5.44 11.00
C THR A 78 -25.81 -5.08 11.95
N ASP A 79 -25.80 -5.66 13.15
CA ASP A 79 -24.74 -5.41 14.12
C ASP A 79 -23.38 -5.94 13.62
N GLU A 80 -23.37 -7.02 12.82
CA GLU A 80 -22.17 -7.53 12.16
C GLU A 80 -21.63 -6.55 11.12
N GLN A 81 -22.53 -5.89 10.37
CA GLN A 81 -22.16 -4.86 9.40
C GLN A 81 -21.53 -3.65 10.11
N LEU A 82 -22.11 -3.17 11.21
CA LEU A 82 -21.53 -2.07 12.00
C LEU A 82 -20.18 -2.44 12.61
N SER A 83 -20.06 -3.67 13.13
CA SER A 83 -18.81 -4.19 13.68
C SER A 83 -17.72 -4.28 12.62
N SER A 84 -18.06 -4.73 11.41
CA SER A 84 -17.12 -4.82 10.28
C SER A 84 -16.66 -3.44 9.80
N LEU A 85 -17.55 -2.44 9.77
CA LEU A 85 -17.18 -1.06 9.48
C LEU A 85 -16.20 -0.50 10.54
N GLY A 86 -16.48 -0.74 11.82
CA GLY A 86 -15.61 -0.31 12.92
C GLY A 86 -14.21 -0.93 12.86
N GLU A 87 -14.14 -2.23 12.57
CA GLU A 87 -12.87 -2.94 12.39
C GLU A 87 -12.05 -2.36 11.22
N LEU A 88 -12.69 -2.07 10.08
CA LEU A 88 -12.03 -1.44 8.95
C LEU A 88 -11.46 -0.06 9.30
N MET A 89 -12.16 0.74 10.11
CA MET A 89 -11.66 2.03 10.59
C MET A 89 -10.48 1.88 11.55
N TYR A 90 -10.52 0.89 12.43
CA TYR A 90 -9.43 0.63 13.37
C TYR A 90 -8.13 0.23 12.65
N GLN A 91 -8.24 -0.60 11.61
CA GLN A 91 -7.08 -1.04 10.81
C GLN A 91 -6.37 0.09 10.06
N VAL A 92 -7.09 1.15 9.66
CA VAL A 92 -6.48 2.35 9.06
C VAL A 92 -5.52 2.99 10.06
N HIS A 93 -5.93 3.10 11.33
CA HIS A 93 -5.14 3.73 12.38
C HIS A 93 -3.86 2.94 12.68
N LEU A 94 -3.92 1.61 12.70
CA LEU A 94 -2.76 0.74 12.88
C LEU A 94 -1.77 0.78 11.71
N CYS A 95 -2.21 1.18 10.51
CA CYS A 95 -1.36 1.34 9.33
C CYS A 95 -0.62 2.68 9.27
N THR A 96 -0.86 3.59 10.22
CA THR A 96 -0.18 4.91 10.36
C THR A 96 0.66 4.94 11.65
N PRO A 97 1.82 5.62 11.69
CA PRO A 97 3.11 4.98 11.93
C PRO A 97 3.51 4.78 13.41
N SER A 98 3.95 3.56 13.74
CA SER A 98 5.12 3.35 14.61
C SER A 98 6.36 3.11 13.73
N ALA A 99 7.56 3.24 14.30
CA ALA A 99 8.88 3.41 13.66
C ALA A 99 9.33 2.38 12.59
N SER A 100 8.46 1.47 12.14
CA SER A 100 8.66 0.50 11.07
C SER A 100 8.19 0.99 9.69
N TYR A 101 7.53 2.16 9.63
CA TYR A 101 7.05 2.83 8.41
C TYR A 101 7.94 4.00 7.97
N SER A 102 9.14 4.15 8.53
CA SER A 102 10.13 4.98 7.85
C SER A 102 10.34 4.37 6.47
N GLY A 103 10.12 5.12 5.40
CA GLY A 103 10.44 4.70 4.02
C GLY A 103 11.93 4.44 3.80
N PHE A 104 12.68 4.14 4.86
CA PHE A 104 14.10 3.94 4.96
C PHE A 104 14.33 2.63 5.68
N CYS A 105 15.02 1.71 5.00
CA CYS A 105 15.65 0.58 5.67
C CYS A 105 16.87 1.10 6.42
N LYS A 106 17.10 0.58 7.63
CA LYS A 106 18.40 0.71 8.31
C LYS A 106 19.48 -0.04 7.56
#